data_AF-A0AB34J8M0-F1
#
_entry.id   AF-A0AB34J8M0-F1
#
_cell.length_a   1.000
_cell.length_b   1.000
_cell.length_c   1.000
_cell.angle_alpha   90.00
_cell.angle_beta   90.00
_cell.angle_gamma   90.00
#
_symmetry.space_group_name_H-M   'P 1'
#
loop_
_entity.id
_entity.type
_entity.pdbx_description
1 polymer ?
#
loop_
_entity_poly.entity_id
_entity_poly.type
_entity_poly.pdbx_seq_one_letter_code
_entity_poly.pdbx_strand_id
1 'polypeptide(L)'
;MGRTLSSFRLGPACHLPSPPPSSPSLPPPTLTLVTNPALLHAAFDNAGASKRTRRLLRERLWLVEDSPPTAAAAPRLAALLSHAYPPPPLAPPPPHEHTGQRSGHAAEYFSHFAPRGYAIGGAELREAAAASLLGLLQLQAHDTFVDLGAATGRLALAAAWLTAARVVGVELSPSRHRQGEEAVARLRDEAVAARLQLRQGDLLEAVRLSPVHARAAPIVPSQQPVPN
;
A
#
# COMPACT_ATOMS: atom_id res chain seq x y z
N MET A 1 -78.45 -35.14 -27.18
CA MET A 1 -77.18 -35.48 -26.49
C MET A 1 -76.42 -34.19 -26.22
N GLY A 2 -76.62 -33.59 -25.04
CA GLY A 2 -75.97 -32.34 -24.63
C GLY A 2 -74.77 -32.62 -23.74
N ARG A 3 -73.62 -31.98 -24.03
CA ARG A 3 -72.43 -31.99 -23.18
C ARG A 3 -72.28 -30.63 -22.51
N THR A 4 -72.35 -30.63 -21.19
CA THR A 4 -72.13 -29.50 -20.28
C THR A 4 -70.64 -29.19 -20.18
N LEU A 5 -70.26 -27.92 -20.33
CA LEU A 5 -68.89 -27.43 -20.10
C LEU A 5 -68.72 -27.04 -18.64
N SER A 6 -67.80 -27.71 -17.97
CA SER A 6 -67.41 -27.48 -16.57
C SER A 6 -66.57 -26.20 -16.46
N SER A 7 -66.87 -25.38 -15.45
CA SER A 7 -66.17 -24.14 -15.13
C SER A 7 -64.76 -24.39 -14.56
N PHE A 8 -63.76 -23.76 -15.16
CA PHE A 8 -62.40 -23.65 -14.61
C PHE A 8 -62.36 -22.55 -13.54
N ARG A 9 -61.95 -22.87 -12.31
CA ARG A 9 -61.65 -21.88 -11.27
C ARG A 9 -60.17 -21.51 -11.35
N LEU A 10 -59.90 -20.20 -11.51
CA LEU A 10 -58.57 -19.62 -11.33
C LEU A 10 -58.20 -19.71 -9.83
N GLY A 11 -57.06 -20.33 -9.54
CA GLY A 11 -56.48 -20.40 -8.19
C GLY A 11 -55.96 -19.04 -7.69
N PRO A 12 -55.65 -18.91 -6.38
CA PRO A 12 -55.20 -17.67 -5.78
C PRO A 12 -53.86 -17.21 -6.37
N ALA A 13 -53.74 -15.91 -6.63
CA ALA A 13 -52.55 -15.27 -7.18
C ALA A 13 -51.32 -15.56 -6.32
N CYS A 14 -50.34 -16.26 -6.90
CA CYS A 14 -49.02 -16.44 -6.30
C CYS A 14 -48.35 -15.07 -6.18
N HIS A 15 -48.14 -14.60 -4.94
CA HIS A 15 -47.32 -13.42 -4.68
C HIS A 15 -45.89 -13.70 -5.14
N LEU A 16 -45.45 -12.99 -6.18
CA LEU A 16 -44.06 -12.97 -6.59
C LEU A 16 -43.23 -12.30 -5.48
N PRO A 17 -42.08 -12.88 -5.09
CA PRO A 17 -41.21 -12.27 -4.10
C PRO A 17 -40.68 -10.92 -4.63
N SER A 18 -40.69 -9.92 -3.76
CA SER A 18 -40.10 -8.61 -4.06
C SER A 18 -38.63 -8.76 -4.48
N PRO A 19 -38.15 -8.01 -5.48
CA PRO A 19 -36.75 -8.06 -5.87
C PRO A 19 -35.85 -7.69 -4.67
N PRO A 20 -34.67 -8.32 -4.55
CA PRO A 20 -33.74 -8.00 -3.48
C PRO A 20 -33.32 -6.53 -3.56
N PRO A 21 -33.07 -5.88 -2.40
CA PRO A 21 -32.60 -4.50 -2.39
C PRO A 21 -31.30 -4.38 -3.18
N SER A 22 -31.24 -3.41 -4.08
CA SER A 22 -30.04 -3.06 -4.85
C SER A 22 -28.87 -2.81 -3.89
N SER A 23 -27.77 -3.52 -4.09
CA SER A 23 -26.56 -3.39 -3.26
C SER A 23 -26.09 -1.93 -3.25
N PRO A 24 -25.65 -1.40 -2.09
CA PRO A 24 -25.16 -0.03 -2.00
C PRO A 24 -23.96 0.16 -2.93
N SER A 25 -24.00 1.22 -3.75
CA SER A 25 -22.88 1.64 -4.60
C SER A 25 -21.65 1.90 -3.74
N LEU A 26 -20.55 1.21 -4.01
CA LEU A 26 -19.26 1.52 -3.38
C LEU A 26 -18.82 2.94 -3.79
N PRO A 27 -18.16 3.70 -2.91
CA PRO A 27 -17.56 4.98 -3.27
C PRO A 27 -16.45 4.79 -4.32
N PRO A 28 -16.16 5.80 -5.15
CA PRO A 28 -15.08 5.73 -6.12
C PRO A 28 -13.71 5.53 -5.43
N PRO A 29 -12.75 4.87 -6.09
CA PRO A 29 -11.41 4.68 -5.54
C PRO A 29 -10.74 6.03 -5.28
N THR A 30 -10.19 6.23 -4.08
CA THR A 30 -9.41 7.42 -3.75
C THR A 30 -7.93 7.12 -3.89
N LEU A 31 -7.24 7.89 -4.74
CA LEU A 31 -5.79 7.80 -4.87
C LEU A 31 -5.15 8.69 -3.81
N THR A 32 -4.62 8.06 -2.76
CA THR A 32 -3.82 8.76 -1.75
C THR A 32 -2.36 8.70 -2.16
N LEU A 33 -1.93 9.70 -2.92
CA LEU A 33 -0.53 9.83 -3.34
C LEU A 33 0.30 10.42 -2.19
N VAL A 34 1.21 9.62 -1.67
CA VAL A 34 2.13 10.02 -0.62
C VAL A 34 3.51 10.28 -1.23
N THR A 35 3.65 11.43 -1.91
CA THR A 35 4.95 11.92 -2.42
C THR A 35 5.66 12.69 -1.31
N ASN A 36 6.83 12.25 -0.86
CA ASN A 36 7.39 12.78 0.39
C ASN A 36 8.58 13.75 0.23
N PRO A 37 8.34 15.05 0.46
CA PRO A 37 9.26 15.91 1.20
C PRO A 37 8.75 16.30 2.60
N ALA A 38 7.50 15.96 2.96
CA ALA A 38 6.81 16.41 4.16
C ALA A 38 6.46 15.32 5.21
N LEU A 39 6.46 14.01 4.90
CA LEU A 39 6.52 12.93 5.91
C LEU A 39 7.90 12.84 6.60
N LEU A 40 8.87 13.62 6.12
CA LEU A 40 10.02 14.10 6.89
C LEU A 40 9.61 14.60 8.29
N HIS A 41 8.40 15.13 8.48
CA HIS A 41 7.93 15.63 9.77
C HIS A 41 7.76 14.60 10.88
N ALA A 42 7.37 13.35 10.58
CA ALA A 42 7.17 12.31 11.60
C ALA A 42 8.48 11.61 12.01
N ALA A 43 9.52 11.68 11.18
CA ALA A 43 10.87 11.17 11.50
C ALA A 43 11.68 12.15 12.38
N PHE A 44 11.38 13.45 12.33
CA PHE A 44 12.20 14.49 12.95
C PHE A 44 12.12 14.60 14.47
N ASP A 45 11.04 14.13 15.10
CA ASP A 45 10.99 14.01 16.57
C ASP A 45 11.96 12.95 17.10
N ASN A 46 12.42 12.01 16.25
CA ASN A 46 13.47 11.03 16.56
C ASN A 46 14.88 11.42 16.06
N ALA A 47 15.05 12.55 15.34
CA ALA A 47 16.29 12.90 14.62
C ALA A 47 16.87 14.31 14.89
N GLY A 48 16.42 15.03 15.92
CA GLY A 48 17.11 16.25 16.38
C GLY A 48 16.81 17.55 15.60
N ALA A 49 15.56 17.79 15.18
CA ALA A 49 15.18 19.02 14.50
C ALA A 49 15.18 20.29 15.41
N SER A 50 15.38 21.46 14.80
CA SER A 50 15.42 22.76 15.50
C SER A 50 14.07 23.14 16.16
N LYS A 51 14.10 23.94 17.24
CA LYS A 51 12.90 24.41 17.95
C LYS A 51 11.92 25.18 17.05
N ARG A 52 12.45 25.95 16.08
CA ARG A 52 11.64 26.74 15.13
C ARG A 52 10.85 25.87 14.17
N THR A 53 11.47 24.78 13.70
CA THR A 53 10.82 23.78 12.83
C THR A 53 9.70 23.06 13.58
N ARG A 54 9.92 22.65 14.84
CA ARG A 54 8.88 22.00 15.66
C ARG A 54 7.65 22.88 15.91
N ARG A 55 7.86 24.18 16.13
CA ARG A 55 6.77 25.14 16.39
C ARG A 55 5.84 25.33 15.19
N LEU A 56 6.41 25.53 14.00
CA LEU A 56 5.62 25.78 12.77
C LEU A 56 4.72 24.60 12.37
N LEU A 57 5.00 23.41 12.89
CA LEU A 57 4.27 22.18 12.57
C LEU A 57 3.13 21.90 13.52
N ARG A 58 3.33 22.16 14.82
CA ARG A 58 2.23 22.13 15.80
C ARG A 58 1.15 23.15 15.47
N GLU A 59 1.53 24.28 14.90
CA GLU A 59 0.60 25.34 14.50
C GLU A 59 -0.20 24.99 13.21
N ARG A 60 0.12 23.90 12.49
CA ARG A 60 -0.52 23.55 11.21
C ARG A 60 -0.95 22.09 11.03
N LEU A 61 -0.55 21.15 11.90
CA LEU A 61 -0.96 19.75 11.85
C LEU A 61 -1.56 19.31 13.20
N TRP A 62 -2.76 18.73 13.15
CA TRP A 62 -3.40 18.09 14.29
C TRP A 62 -2.62 16.81 14.65
N LEU A 63 -1.76 16.89 15.66
CA LEU A 63 -1.17 15.70 16.27
C LEU A 63 -2.28 15.00 17.06
N VAL A 64 -2.76 13.86 16.56
CA VAL A 64 -3.63 12.96 17.31
C VAL A 64 -2.75 12.22 18.31
N GLU A 65 -2.60 12.75 19.51
CA GLU A 65 -1.81 12.11 20.58
C GLU A 65 -2.46 10.82 21.13
N ASP A 66 -3.73 10.57 20.84
CA ASP A 66 -4.47 9.44 21.43
C ASP A 66 -5.20 8.58 20.38
N SER A 67 -4.48 8.02 19.41
CA SER A 67 -5.00 6.88 18.65
C SER A 67 -4.38 5.58 19.15
N PRO A 68 -5.12 4.76 19.93
CA PRO A 68 -4.64 3.51 20.52
C PRO A 68 -4.28 2.34 19.59
N PRO A 69 -4.56 2.29 18.25
CA PRO A 69 -4.17 1.14 17.44
C PRO A 69 -2.65 1.02 17.21
N THR A 70 -1.88 2.09 17.39
CA THR A 70 -0.45 2.16 17.02
C THR A 70 0.47 1.39 17.96
N ALA A 71 0.21 1.42 19.28
CA ALA A 71 1.04 0.76 20.27
C ALA A 71 1.01 -0.78 20.15
N ALA A 72 -0.15 -1.36 19.81
CA ALA A 72 -0.30 -2.80 19.63
C ALA A 72 0.24 -3.31 18.27
N ALA A 73 0.19 -2.46 17.23
CA ALA A 73 0.65 -2.81 15.90
C ALA A 73 2.19 -2.82 15.78
N ALA A 74 2.90 -1.92 16.48
CA ALA A 74 4.34 -1.75 16.33
C ALA A 74 5.17 -3.01 16.67
N PRO A 75 4.92 -3.75 17.77
CA PRO A 75 5.65 -4.99 18.06
C PRO A 75 5.39 -6.08 17.02
N ARG A 76 4.14 -6.19 16.52
CA ARG A 76 3.77 -7.16 15.49
C ARG A 76 4.45 -6.82 14.16
N LEU A 77 4.48 -5.55 13.81
CA LEU A 77 5.20 -5.06 12.63
C LEU A 77 6.71 -5.29 12.76
N ALA A 78 7.29 -5.06 13.94
CA ALA A 78 8.71 -5.33 14.18
C ALA A 78 9.05 -6.82 14.04
N ALA A 79 8.20 -7.71 14.56
CA ALA A 79 8.37 -9.15 14.39
C ALA A 79 8.28 -9.57 12.90
N LEU A 80 7.28 -9.04 12.20
CA LEU A 80 7.11 -9.28 10.76
C LEU A 80 8.31 -8.80 9.95
N LEU A 81 8.76 -7.56 10.17
CA LEU A 81 9.89 -7.01 9.43
C LEU A 81 11.21 -7.69 9.81
N SER A 82 11.37 -8.16 11.05
CA SER A 82 12.56 -8.96 11.42
C SER A 82 12.58 -10.30 10.72
N HIS A 83 11.41 -10.90 10.48
CA HIS A 83 11.31 -12.15 9.70
C HIS A 83 11.56 -11.92 8.20
N ALA A 84 10.98 -10.87 7.63
CA ALA A 84 11.14 -10.52 6.22
C ALA A 84 12.55 -10.02 5.89
N TYR A 85 13.16 -9.27 6.81
CA TYR A 85 14.50 -8.68 6.72
C TYR A 85 15.36 -9.16 7.90
N PRO A 86 15.76 -10.44 7.90
CA PRO A 86 16.69 -10.94 8.89
C PRO A 86 18.00 -10.15 8.82
N PRO A 87 18.70 -9.99 9.96
CA PRO A 87 20.02 -9.39 9.94
C PRO A 87 20.90 -10.17 8.96
N PRO A 88 21.79 -9.49 8.23
CA PRO A 88 22.75 -10.19 7.39
C PRO A 88 23.49 -11.21 8.25
N PRO A 89 23.81 -12.40 7.72
CA PRO A 89 24.63 -13.35 8.45
C PRO A 89 25.90 -12.63 8.90
N LEU A 90 26.34 -12.92 10.14
CA LEU A 90 27.61 -12.45 10.67
C LEU A 90 28.73 -13.02 9.79
N ALA A 91 29.01 -12.36 8.67
CA ALA A 91 30.17 -12.66 7.88
C ALA A 91 31.39 -12.35 8.77
N PRO A 92 32.44 -13.20 8.74
CA PRO A 92 33.70 -12.80 9.33
C PRO A 92 34.08 -11.44 8.74
N PRO A 93 34.62 -10.52 9.56
CA PRO A 93 35.04 -9.22 9.04
C PRO A 93 35.95 -9.48 7.84
N PRO A 94 35.71 -8.82 6.69
CA PRO A 94 36.57 -9.02 5.54
C PRO A 94 38.01 -8.76 6.00
N PRO A 95 38.98 -9.59 5.57
CA PRO A 95 40.39 -9.27 5.81
C PRO A 95 40.62 -7.83 5.36
N HIS A 96 41.34 -7.04 6.15
CA HIS A 96 41.51 -5.58 5.97
C HIS A 96 42.00 -5.21 4.57
N GLU A 97 41.12 -5.21 3.57
CA GLU A 97 41.41 -4.78 2.21
C GLU A 97 41.24 -3.27 2.18
N HIS A 98 42.36 -2.59 2.40
CA HIS A 98 42.50 -1.13 2.34
C HIS A 98 42.38 -0.52 0.93
N THR A 99 41.73 -1.18 -0.03
CA THR A 99 41.75 -0.73 -1.43
C THR A 99 40.35 -0.51 -2.00
N GLY A 100 39.84 0.72 -1.85
CA GLY A 100 39.09 1.42 -2.89
C GLY A 100 37.79 0.82 -3.45
N GLN A 101 37.33 -0.35 -2.99
CA GLN A 101 36.03 -0.90 -3.34
C GLN A 101 34.97 -0.05 -2.67
N ARG A 102 34.58 1.01 -3.39
CA ARG A 102 33.29 1.67 -3.19
C ARG A 102 32.26 0.56 -3.10
N SER A 103 31.61 0.44 -1.92
CA SER A 103 30.53 -0.51 -1.69
C SER A 103 29.57 -0.49 -2.88
N GLY A 104 29.00 -1.63 -3.29
CA GLY A 104 28.14 -1.71 -4.47
C GLY A 104 27.06 -0.60 -4.52
N HIS A 105 26.62 -0.14 -3.34
CA HIS A 105 25.72 0.99 -3.15
C HIS A 105 26.23 2.34 -3.71
N ALA A 106 27.53 2.64 -3.59
CA ALA A 106 28.09 3.88 -4.12
C ALA A 106 28.14 3.86 -5.66
N ALA A 107 28.49 2.73 -6.27
CA ALA A 107 28.44 2.60 -7.74
C ALA A 107 27.00 2.76 -8.24
N GLU A 108 26.05 2.06 -7.61
CA GLU A 108 24.63 2.14 -7.94
C GLU A 108 24.05 3.55 -7.76
N TYR A 109 24.49 4.26 -6.71
CA TYR A 109 24.16 5.67 -6.52
C TYR A 109 24.59 6.53 -7.72
N PHE A 110 25.87 6.44 -8.11
CA PHE A 110 26.38 7.25 -9.22
C PHE A 110 25.76 6.88 -10.57
N SER A 111 25.35 5.63 -10.76
CA SER A 111 24.71 5.18 -12.00
C SER A 111 23.24 5.58 -12.09
N HIS A 112 22.48 5.52 -10.99
CA HIS A 112 21.02 5.71 -11.04
C HIS A 112 20.54 7.05 -10.51
N PHE A 113 21.14 7.55 -9.42
CA PHE A 113 20.64 8.70 -8.66
C PHE A 113 21.34 10.01 -9.05
N ALA A 114 22.67 10.01 -9.08
CA ALA A 114 23.46 11.22 -9.35
C ALA A 114 23.12 11.89 -10.71
N PRO A 115 22.92 11.17 -11.83
CA PRO A 115 22.59 11.78 -13.11
C PRO A 115 21.24 12.50 -13.12
N ARG A 116 20.37 12.19 -12.16
CA ARG A 116 19.02 12.75 -12.00
C ARG A 116 18.95 13.84 -10.93
N GLY A 117 20.07 14.14 -10.26
CA GLY A 117 20.13 15.13 -9.17
C GLY A 117 19.44 14.68 -7.89
N TYR A 118 19.21 13.38 -7.69
CA TYR A 118 18.62 12.87 -6.46
C TYR A 118 19.63 12.85 -5.31
N ALA A 119 19.21 13.32 -4.14
CA ALA A 119 19.99 13.19 -2.93
C ALA A 119 19.95 11.75 -2.39
N ILE A 120 21.02 11.32 -1.72
CA ILE A 120 21.03 10.05 -0.98
C ILE A 120 20.15 10.22 0.26
N GLY A 121 18.89 9.76 0.16
CA GLY A 121 18.06 9.49 1.32
C GLY A 121 18.35 8.09 1.83
N GLY A 122 18.98 7.98 3.01
CA GLY A 122 19.30 6.70 3.67
C GLY A 122 18.45 6.41 4.92
N ALA A 123 17.48 7.27 5.23
CA ALA A 123 16.65 7.08 6.42
C ALA A 123 15.47 6.17 6.10
N GLU A 124 15.46 4.97 6.68
CA GLU A 124 14.27 4.13 6.71
C GLU A 124 13.34 4.58 7.85
N LEU A 125 12.01 4.53 7.61
CA LEU A 125 11.05 4.74 8.69
C LEU A 125 11.16 3.60 9.70
N ARG A 126 11.30 3.96 10.98
CA ARG A 126 11.18 3.01 12.09
C ARG A 126 9.75 2.47 12.18
N GLU A 127 9.61 1.28 12.73
CA GLU A 127 8.37 0.51 12.79
C GLU A 127 7.23 1.28 13.45
N ALA A 128 7.50 1.93 14.59
CA ALA A 128 6.50 2.73 15.29
C ALA A 128 6.03 3.93 14.45
N ALA A 129 6.95 4.59 13.72
CA ALA A 129 6.59 5.71 12.84
C ALA A 129 5.78 5.22 11.63
N ALA A 130 6.14 4.07 11.05
CA ALA A 130 5.39 3.46 9.96
C ALA A 130 3.97 3.08 10.40
N ALA A 131 3.81 2.42 11.56
CA ALA A 131 2.52 2.06 12.10
C ALA A 131 1.65 3.30 12.40
N SER A 132 2.24 4.36 12.97
CA SER A 132 1.54 5.62 13.21
C SER A 132 1.10 6.30 11.92
N LEU A 133 1.98 6.39 10.92
CA LEU A 133 1.63 6.95 9.62
C LEU A 133 0.45 6.19 9.00
N LEU A 134 0.52 4.87 8.94
CA LEU A 134 -0.51 4.04 8.30
C LEU A 134 -1.84 4.09 9.07
N GLY A 135 -1.80 4.18 10.41
CA GLY A 135 -2.98 4.37 11.23
C GLY A 135 -3.68 5.70 10.98
N LEU A 136 -2.92 6.78 10.77
CA LEU A 136 -3.47 8.11 10.43
C LEU A 136 -4.10 8.16 9.04
N LEU A 137 -3.55 7.41 8.08
CA LEU A 137 -4.07 7.38 6.71
C LEU A 137 -5.40 6.64 6.59
N GLN A 138 -5.77 5.79 7.56
CA GLN A 138 -7.02 5.03 7.61
C GLN A 138 -7.39 4.35 6.28
N LEU A 139 -6.39 3.79 5.59
CA LEU A 139 -6.53 3.25 4.25
C LEU A 139 -7.53 2.08 4.19
N GLN A 140 -8.44 2.14 3.22
CA GLN A 140 -9.50 1.19 2.99
C GLN A 140 -9.19 0.28 1.78
N ALA A 141 -9.99 -0.78 1.60
CA ALA A 141 -9.77 -1.77 0.53
C ALA A 141 -9.87 -1.22 -0.91
N HIS A 142 -10.55 -0.08 -1.10
CA HIS A 142 -10.68 0.58 -2.40
C HIS A 142 -9.55 1.59 -2.67
N ASP A 143 -8.69 1.87 -1.68
CA ASP A 143 -7.59 2.79 -1.82
C ASP A 143 -6.37 2.11 -2.46
N THR A 144 -5.50 2.93 -3.03
CA THR A 144 -4.17 2.54 -3.46
C THR A 144 -3.14 3.40 -2.75
N PHE A 145 -2.26 2.77 -1.98
CA PHE A 145 -1.12 3.41 -1.34
C PHE A 145 0.12 3.25 -2.22
N VAL A 146 0.81 4.36 -2.51
CA VAL A 146 2.01 4.36 -3.34
C VAL A 146 3.19 4.89 -2.53
N ASP A 147 4.20 4.05 -2.33
CA ASP A 147 5.44 4.35 -1.61
C ASP A 147 6.53 4.71 -2.62
N LEU A 148 6.90 6.00 -2.68
CA LEU A 148 7.87 6.53 -3.64
C LEU A 148 9.27 6.61 -3.04
N GLY A 149 10.22 5.89 -3.64
CA GLY A 149 11.51 5.67 -3.02
C GLY A 149 11.38 4.63 -1.90
N ALA A 150 10.69 3.52 -2.21
CA ALA A 150 10.36 2.46 -1.27
C ALA A 150 11.61 1.79 -0.65
N ALA A 151 12.80 2.05 -1.19
CA ALA A 151 14.06 1.46 -0.75
C ALA A 151 13.95 -0.06 -0.74
N THR A 152 14.12 -0.68 0.42
CA THR A 152 14.00 -2.13 0.59
C THR A 152 12.55 -2.62 0.64
N GLY A 153 11.55 -1.74 0.59
CA GLY A 153 10.12 -2.09 0.59
C GLY A 153 9.49 -2.24 1.97
N ARG A 154 10.18 -1.88 3.06
CA ARG A 154 9.66 -2.05 4.44
C ARG A 154 8.33 -1.34 4.69
N LEU A 155 8.19 -0.07 4.26
CA LEU A 155 6.95 0.69 4.47
C LEU A 155 5.82 0.17 3.57
N ALA A 156 6.09 -0.07 2.29
CA ALA A 156 5.14 -0.73 1.39
C ALA A 156 4.64 -2.08 1.95
N LEU A 157 5.54 -2.90 2.49
CA LEU A 157 5.19 -4.17 3.11
C LEU A 157 4.37 -3.99 4.38
N ALA A 158 4.74 -3.03 5.24
CA ALA A 158 3.97 -2.67 6.42
C ALA A 158 2.54 -2.23 6.05
N ALA A 159 2.41 -1.42 4.99
CA ALA A 159 1.11 -0.95 4.49
C ALA A 159 0.25 -2.11 4.00
N ALA A 160 0.84 -3.03 3.23
CA ALA A 160 0.13 -4.20 2.73
C ALA A 160 -0.31 -5.10 3.88
N TRP A 161 0.49 -5.23 4.95
CA TRP A 161 0.14 -6.08 6.08
C TRP A 161 -0.89 -5.43 7.04
N LEU A 162 -0.77 -4.13 7.33
CA LEU A 162 -1.60 -3.44 8.31
C LEU A 162 -2.93 -2.92 7.77
N THR A 163 -3.06 -2.80 6.45
CA THR A 163 -4.24 -2.20 5.81
C THR A 163 -4.87 -3.15 4.79
N ALA A 164 -6.07 -2.84 4.35
CA ALA A 164 -6.75 -3.58 3.28
C ALA A 164 -6.42 -3.04 1.87
N ALA A 165 -5.73 -1.90 1.78
CA ALA A 165 -5.45 -1.22 0.51
C ALA A 165 -4.55 -2.04 -0.43
N ARG A 166 -4.59 -1.67 -1.70
CA ARG A 166 -3.57 -2.07 -2.67
C ARG A 166 -2.33 -1.23 -2.44
N VAL A 167 -1.15 -1.82 -2.58
CA VAL A 167 0.11 -1.16 -2.29
C VAL A 167 1.06 -1.28 -3.47
N VAL A 168 1.67 -0.16 -3.86
CA VAL A 168 2.72 -0.11 -4.87
C VAL A 168 3.97 0.54 -4.28
N GLY A 169 5.07 -0.20 -4.18
CA GLY A 169 6.37 0.36 -3.81
C GLY A 169 7.22 0.60 -5.06
N VAL A 170 7.76 1.80 -5.23
CA VAL A 170 8.63 2.16 -6.35
C VAL A 170 10.03 2.44 -5.84
N GLU A 171 11.02 1.69 -6.33
CA GLU A 171 12.42 1.90 -5.99
C GLU A 171 13.29 1.97 -7.25
N LEU A 172 14.18 2.97 -7.27
CA LEU A 172 15.09 3.19 -8.38
C LEU A 172 16.29 2.24 -8.36
N SER A 173 16.80 1.89 -7.17
CA SER A 173 17.95 1.01 -6.93
C SER A 173 17.61 -0.45 -7.22
N PRO A 174 18.20 -1.08 -8.26
CA PRO A 174 18.04 -2.51 -8.51
C PRO A 174 18.35 -3.41 -7.29
N SER A 175 19.38 -3.09 -6.50
CA SER A 175 19.78 -3.92 -5.36
C SER A 175 18.74 -3.87 -4.23
N ARG A 176 18.27 -2.67 -3.89
CA ARG A 176 17.24 -2.49 -2.84
C ARG A 176 15.89 -3.04 -3.28
N HIS A 177 15.53 -2.88 -4.56
CA HIS A 177 14.32 -3.50 -5.11
C HIS A 177 14.38 -5.03 -4.97
N ARG A 178 15.51 -5.67 -5.33
CA ARG A 178 15.69 -7.11 -5.15
C ARG A 178 15.54 -7.55 -3.69
N GLN A 179 16.13 -6.80 -2.75
CA GLN A 179 15.97 -7.08 -1.32
C GLN A 179 14.51 -7.04 -0.88
N GLY A 180 13.71 -6.10 -1.42
CA GLY A 180 12.28 -6.05 -1.16
C GLY A 180 11.52 -7.24 -1.72
N GLU A 181 11.79 -7.64 -2.97
CA GLU A 181 11.20 -8.84 -3.57
C GLU A 181 11.50 -10.10 -2.74
N GLU A 182 12.76 -10.26 -2.31
CA GLU A 182 13.16 -11.37 -1.44
C GLU A 182 12.46 -11.33 -0.07
N ALA A 183 12.20 -10.14 0.48
CA ALA A 183 11.51 -9.98 1.74
C ALA A 183 10.02 -10.35 1.63
N VAL A 184 9.37 -9.96 0.52
CA VAL A 184 7.98 -10.35 0.22
C VAL A 184 7.88 -11.88 0.06
N ALA A 185 8.81 -12.48 -0.70
CA ALA A 185 8.85 -13.92 -0.90
C ALA A 185 9.03 -14.69 0.41
N ARG A 186 9.82 -14.16 1.37
CA ARG A 186 10.05 -14.77 2.68
C ARG A 186 8.80 -14.87 3.55
N LEU A 187 7.87 -13.91 3.45
CA LEU A 187 6.66 -13.92 4.27
C LEU A 187 5.70 -15.06 3.96
N ARG A 188 5.70 -15.56 2.72
CA ARG A 188 4.78 -16.62 2.27
C ARG A 188 3.30 -16.34 2.58
N ASP A 189 2.92 -15.06 2.61
CA ASP A 189 1.55 -14.61 2.84
C ASP A 189 0.94 -14.21 1.49
N GLU A 190 0.11 -15.09 0.94
CA GLU A 190 -0.54 -14.89 -0.36
C GLU A 190 -1.48 -13.68 -0.36
N ALA A 191 -2.10 -13.35 0.77
CA ALA A 191 -3.02 -12.21 0.87
C ALA A 191 -2.28 -10.87 0.86
N VAL A 192 -1.07 -10.82 1.41
CA VAL A 192 -0.16 -9.68 1.29
C VAL A 192 0.40 -9.60 -0.13
N ALA A 193 0.90 -10.71 -0.68
CA ALA A 193 1.47 -10.76 -2.01
C ALA A 193 0.46 -10.36 -3.11
N ALA A 194 -0.82 -10.73 -2.96
CA ALA A 194 -1.88 -10.35 -3.89
C ALA A 194 -2.18 -8.83 -3.92
N ARG A 195 -1.77 -8.09 -2.88
CA ARG A 195 -2.06 -6.66 -2.74
C ARG A 195 -0.82 -5.77 -2.85
N LEU A 196 0.37 -6.35 -2.72
CA LEU A 196 1.63 -5.63 -2.81
C LEU A 196 2.30 -5.84 -4.17
N GLN A 197 2.62 -4.74 -4.83
CA GLN A 197 3.47 -4.75 -6.02
C GLN A 197 4.70 -3.89 -5.77
N LEU A 198 5.89 -4.47 -5.86
CA LEU A 198 7.12 -3.71 -5.93
C LEU A 198 7.47 -3.48 -7.41
N ARG A 199 7.96 -2.29 -7.72
CA ARG A 199 8.35 -1.88 -9.07
C ARG A 199 9.74 -1.28 -9.02
N GLN A 200 10.63 -1.82 -9.83
CA GLN A 200 11.88 -1.14 -10.12
C GLN A 200 11.62 -0.01 -11.13
N GLY A 201 11.97 1.22 -10.79
CA GLY A 201 11.83 2.32 -11.73
C GLY A 201 12.11 3.69 -11.15
N ASP A 202 12.20 4.66 -12.04
CA ASP A 202 12.24 6.07 -11.68
C ASP A 202 10.85 6.51 -11.19
N LEU A 203 10.77 7.13 -10.01
CA LEU A 203 9.51 7.60 -9.44
C LEU A 203 8.78 8.63 -10.33
N LEU A 204 9.51 9.39 -11.16
CA LEU A 204 8.91 10.35 -12.10
C LEU A 204 8.29 9.65 -13.32
N GLU A 205 8.69 8.42 -13.61
CA GLU A 205 8.22 7.64 -14.76
C GLU A 205 7.26 6.52 -14.34
N ALA A 206 7.55 5.84 -13.24
CA ALA A 206 6.82 4.68 -12.71
C ALA A 206 5.43 5.06 -12.17
N VAL A 207 5.26 6.32 -11.76
CA VAL A 207 3.97 6.90 -11.34
C VAL A 207 3.26 7.57 -12.51
N ARG A 208 3.62 7.26 -13.76
CA ARG A 208 2.66 7.35 -14.86
C ARG A 208 1.58 6.30 -14.61
N LEU A 209 0.72 6.58 -13.63
CA LEU A 209 -0.54 5.94 -13.43
C LEU A 209 -1.22 6.07 -14.78
N SER A 210 -1.25 4.96 -15.53
CA SER A 210 -2.08 4.93 -16.72
C SER A 210 -3.47 5.39 -16.27
N PRO A 211 -4.20 6.22 -17.03
CA PRO A 211 -5.52 6.73 -16.66
C PRO A 211 -6.62 5.65 -16.49
N VAL A 212 -6.21 4.40 -16.30
CA VAL A 212 -6.95 3.14 -16.38
C VAL A 212 -7.99 2.97 -15.27
N HIS A 213 -8.11 3.86 -14.27
CA HIS A 213 -9.15 3.74 -13.24
C HIS A 213 -10.15 4.89 -13.17
N ALA A 214 -10.21 5.78 -14.16
CA ALA A 214 -11.33 6.73 -14.27
C ALA A 214 -12.64 6.09 -14.80
N ARG A 215 -12.62 4.80 -15.16
CA ARG A 215 -13.83 4.04 -15.50
C ARG A 215 -13.77 2.66 -14.88
N ALA A 216 -14.43 2.47 -13.74
CA ALA A 216 -15.11 1.20 -13.53
C ALA A 216 -16.03 1.01 -14.74
N ALA A 217 -15.87 -0.08 -15.50
CA ALA A 217 -16.84 -0.42 -16.52
C ALA A 217 -18.22 -0.46 -15.84
N PRO A 218 -19.25 0.22 -16.38
CA PRO A 218 -20.58 0.08 -15.82
C PRO A 218 -20.93 -1.41 -15.84
N ILE A 219 -21.31 -1.94 -14.69
CA ILE A 219 -21.95 -3.24 -14.59
C ILE A 219 -23.25 -3.07 -15.38
N VAL A 220 -23.24 -3.49 -16.65
CA VAL A 220 -24.47 -3.55 -17.45
C VAL A 220 -25.30 -4.66 -16.81
N PRO A 221 -26.48 -4.35 -16.24
CA PRO A 221 -27.34 -5.40 -15.74
C PRO A 221 -27.72 -6.29 -16.92
N SER A 222 -27.45 -7.58 -16.80
CA SER A 222 -27.91 -8.59 -17.74
C SER A 222 -29.43 -8.47 -17.87
N GLN A 223 -29.90 -7.93 -18.99
CA GLN A 223 -31.32 -8.04 -19.35
C GLN A 223 -31.56 -9.48 -19.78
N GLN A 224 -32.07 -10.30 -18.85
CA GLN A 224 -32.68 -11.56 -19.27
C GLN A 224 -33.98 -11.23 -20.01
N PRO A 225 -34.20 -11.82 -21.20
CA PRO A 225 -35.43 -11.61 -21.94
C PRO A 225 -36.61 -12.18 -21.14
N VAL A 226 -37.65 -11.36 -20.96
CA VAL A 226 -38.93 -11.80 -20.41
C VAL A 226 -39.58 -12.72 -21.45
N PRO A 227 -39.88 -13.99 -21.13
CA PRO A 227 -40.64 -14.84 -22.03
C PRO A 227 -42.10 -14.39 -22.08
N ASN A 228 -42.66 -14.33 -23.30
CA ASN A 228 -44.08 -14.07 -23.58
C ASN A 228 -44.99 -15.22 -23.11
#